data_AF-A0A1G6MAM7-F1
#
_entry.id   AF-A0A1G6MAM7-F1
#
_cell.length_a   1.000
_cell.length_b   1.000
_cell.length_c   1.000
_cell.angle_alpha   90.00
_cell.angle_beta   90.00
_cell.angle_gamma   90.00
#
_symmetry.space_group_name_H-M   'P 1'
#
loop_
_entity.id
_entity.type
_entity.pdbx_description
1 polymer ?
#
loop_
_entity_poly.entity_id
_entity_poly.type
_entity_poly.pdbx_seq_one_letter_code
_entity_poly.pdbx_strand_id
1 'polypeptide(L)' 'MQKFKITVILIVSILLLLLIIQNTNKVQTNFLWFKGEISLIILLLLTTIGGFIVGLLTSWRNDRKKKTKKED' A
#
# COMPACT_ATOMS: atom_id res chain seq x y z
N MET A 1 7.86 -22.78 21.81
CA MET A 1 8.18 -21.96 20.62
C MET A 1 7.04 -21.07 20.13
N GLN A 2 5.78 -21.53 20.13
CA GLN A 2 4.65 -20.71 19.63
C GLN A 2 4.41 -19.43 20.43
N LYS A 3 4.47 -19.48 21.78
CA LYS A 3 4.31 -18.29 22.63
C LYS A 3 5.37 -17.21 22.36
N PHE A 4 6.62 -17.61 22.17
CA PHE A 4 7.71 -16.69 21.81
C PHE A 4 7.48 -16.03 20.44
N LYS A 5 7.07 -16.81 19.43
CA LYS A 5 6.70 -16.26 18.11
C LYS A 5 5.55 -15.25 18.23
N ILE A 6 4.52 -15.55 19.03
CA ILE A 6 3.38 -14.64 19.24
C ILE A 6 3.84 -13.36 19.94
N THR A 7 4.66 -13.46 20.99
CA THR A 7 5.21 -12.29 21.68
C THR A 7 6.06 -11.43 20.76
N VAL A 8 6.94 -12.04 19.94
CA VAL A 8 7.77 -11.32 18.98
C VAL A 8 6.91 -10.62 17.92
N ILE A 9 5.90 -11.31 17.36
CA ILE A 9 4.97 -10.71 16.39
C ILE A 9 4.20 -9.55 17.01
N LEU A 10 3.75 -9.68 18.26
CA LEU A 10 3.05 -8.62 18.97
C LEU A 10 3.95 -7.38 19.16
N ILE A 11 5.19 -7.58 19.61
CA ILE A 11 6.18 -6.51 19.78
C ILE A 11 6.49 -5.82 18.45
N VAL A 12 6.73 -6.60 17.39
CA VAL A 12 6.98 -6.07 16.05
C VAL A 12 5.79 -5.26 15.55
N SER A 13 4.56 -5.75 15.75
CA SER A 13 3.34 -5.06 15.34
C SER A 13 3.16 -3.72 16.08
N ILE A 14 3.40 -3.71 17.39
CA ILE A 14 3.36 -2.49 18.22
C ILE A 14 4.44 -1.49 17.77
N LEU A 15 5.66 -1.94 17.52
CA LEU A 15 6.74 -1.10 16.99
C LEU A 15 6.38 -0.51 15.62
N LEU A 16 5.76 -1.31 14.74
CA LEU A 16 5.29 -0.85 13.44
C LEU A 16 4.24 0.26 13.59
N LEU A 17 3.25 0.05 14.46
CA LEU A 17 2.22 1.06 14.78
C LEU A 17 2.85 2.34 15.33
N LEU A 18 3.82 2.22 16.24
CA LEU A 18 4.53 3.37 16.80
C LEU A 18 5.34 4.09 15.73
N LEU A 19 6.02 3.39 14.83
CA LEU A 19 6.71 4.01 13.71
C LEU A 19 5.74 4.76 12.81
N ILE A 20 4.58 4.19 12.49
CA ILE A 20 3.54 4.84 11.70
C ILE A 20 3.05 6.13 12.40
N ILE A 21 2.70 6.04 13.68
CA ILE A 21 2.17 7.17 14.45
C ILE A 21 3.24 8.25 14.63
N GLN A 22 4.47 7.89 14.96
CA GLN A 22 5.57 8.84 15.15
C GLN A 22 6.05 9.47 13.83
N ASN A 23 5.95 8.76 12.71
CA ASN A 23 6.19 9.32 11.38
C ASN A 23 4.96 9.97 10.76
N THR A 24 3.91 10.27 11.55
CA THR A 24 2.77 11.12 11.12
C THR A 24 3.19 12.59 11.07
N ASN A 25 4.40 12.87 10.58
CA ASN A 25 4.79 14.22 10.22
C ASN A 25 3.94 14.62 9.01
N LYS A 26 3.23 15.73 9.15
CA LYS A 26 2.45 16.31 8.07
C LYS A 26 3.40 16.77 6.98
N VAL A 27 3.22 16.25 5.77
CA VAL A 27 3.98 16.72 4.60
C VAL A 27 3.09 17.64 3.77
N GLN A 28 3.69 18.70 3.25
CA GLN A 28 2.99 19.59 2.33
C GLN A 28 2.80 18.87 1.00
N THR A 29 1.56 18.59 0.64
CA THR A 29 1.20 18.02 -0.65
C THR A 29 0.71 19.12 -1.58
N ASN A 30 1.41 19.27 -2.71
CA ASN A 30 1.09 20.23 -3.76
C ASN A 30 0.77 19.47 -5.04
N PHE A 31 -0.49 19.10 -5.21
CA PHE A 31 -1.02 18.65 -6.49
C PHE A 31 -1.42 19.84 -7.34
N LEU A 32 -1.51 19.62 -8.65
CA LEU A 32 -1.85 20.69 -9.61
C LEU A 32 -3.19 21.37 -9.29
N TRP A 33 -4.16 20.61 -8.77
CA TRP A 33 -5.51 21.04 -8.41
C TRP A 33 -5.80 21.04 -6.90
N PHE A 34 -4.85 20.61 -6.07
CA PHE A 34 -5.06 20.49 -4.63
C PHE A 34 -3.80 20.81 -3.85
N LYS A 35 -3.91 21.69 -2.85
CA LYS A 35 -2.83 21.99 -1.92
C LYS A 35 -3.32 21.75 -0.50
N GLY A 36 -2.57 20.96 0.27
CA GLY A 36 -2.94 20.65 1.64
C GLY A 36 -1.85 19.89 2.38
N GLU A 37 -2.01 19.80 3.69
CA GLU A 37 -1.13 19.01 4.55
C GLU A 37 -1.74 17.64 4.78
N ILE A 38 -1.10 16.60 4.23
CA ILE A 38 -1.54 15.22 4.39
C ILE A 38 -0.43 14.47 5.14
N SER A 39 -0.80 13.52 6.01
CA SER A 39 0.19 12.65 6.64
C SER A 39 0.88 11.77 5.58
N LEU A 40 2.20 11.65 5.66
CA LEU A 40 2.99 10.86 4.71
C LEU A 40 2.53 9.40 4.62
N ILE A 41 2.08 8.81 5.73
CA ILE A 41 1.57 7.43 5.74
C ILE A 41 0.28 7.29 4.91
N ILE A 42 -0.60 8.28 4.95
CA ILE A 42 -1.86 8.29 4.19
C ILE A 42 -1.53 8.38 2.70
N LEU A 43 -0.57 9.25 2.34
CA LEU A 43 -0.12 9.37 0.97
C LEU A 43 0.49 8.07 0.45
N LEU A 44 1.35 7.41 1.22
CA LEU A 44 1.96 6.12 0.87
C LEU A 44 0.92 5.00 0.72
N LEU A 45 -0.07 4.95 1.59
CA LEU A 45 -1.16 3.98 1.48
C LEU A 45 -1.99 4.23 0.22
N LEU A 46 -2.37 5.48 -0.05
CA LEU A 46 -3.13 5.84 -1.25
C LEU A 46 -2.39 5.49 -2.54
N THR A 47 -1.09 5.82 -2.61
CA THR A 47 -0.29 5.51 -3.81
C THR A 47 -0.07 4.01 -3.98
N THR A 48 0.16 3.28 -2.89
CA THR A 48 0.30 1.81 -2.93
C THR A 48 -0.98 1.13 -3.38
N ILE A 49 -2.12 1.49 -2.79
CA ILE A 49 -3.43 0.93 -3.14
C ILE A 49 -3.78 1.28 -4.59
N GLY A 50 -3.60 2.55 -4.98
CA GLY A 50 -3.86 2.99 -6.35
C GLY A 50 -3.01 2.25 -7.38
N GLY A 51 -1.69 2.15 -7.15
CA GLY A 51 -0.77 1.41 -8.01
C GLY A 51 -1.10 -0.08 -8.08
N PHE A 52 -1.46 -0.70 -6.96
CA PHE A 52 -1.85 -2.11 -6.89
C PHE A 52 -3.13 -2.40 -7.70
N ILE A 53 -4.16 -1.56 -7.56
CA ILE A 53 -5.41 -1.69 -8.33
C ILE A 53 -5.12 -1.57 -9.84
N VAL A 54 -4.32 -0.58 -10.26
CA VAL A 54 -3.93 -0.41 -11.67
C VAL A 54 -3.14 -1.63 -12.17
N GLY A 55 -2.22 -2.16 -11.36
CA GLY A 55 -1.48 -3.39 -11.65
C GLY A 55 -2.40 -4.60 -11.83
N LEU A 56 -3.38 -4.78 -10.94
CA LEU A 56 -4.37 -5.86 -11.06
C LEU A 56 -5.23 -5.72 -12.32
N LEU A 57 -5.71 -4.51 -12.62
CA LEU A 57 -6.53 -4.25 -13.81
C LEU A 57 -5.75 -4.53 -15.11
N THR A 58 -4.47 -4.13 -15.16
CA THR A 58 -3.60 -4.39 -16.32
C THR A 58 -3.24 -5.86 -16.47
N SER A 59 -2.96 -6.57 -15.37
CA SER A 59 -2.75 -8.03 -15.38
C SER A 59 -3.98 -8.77 -15.87
N TRP A 60 -5.16 -8.45 -15.33
CA TRP A 60 -6.41 -9.08 -15.73
C TRP A 60 -6.71 -8.89 -17.22
N ARG A 61 -6.48 -7.68 -17.75
CA ARG A 61 -6.61 -7.41 -19.19
C ARG A 61 -5.67 -8.28 -20.03
N ASN A 62 -4.41 -8.45 -19.60
CA ASN A 62 -3.43 -9.26 -20.32
C ASN A 62 -3.73 -10.77 -20.25
N ASP A 63 -4.25 -11.25 -19.12
CA ASP A 63 -4.65 -12.66 -18.97
C ASP A 63 -5.83 -13.02 -19.87
N ARG A 64 -6.77 -12.09 -20.08
CA ARG A 64 -7.85 -12.28 -21.07
C ARG A 64 -7.31 -12.38 -22.50
N LYS A 65 -6.36 -11.53 -22.89
CA LYS A 65 -5.74 -11.58 -24.23
C LYS A 65 -5.00 -12.89 -24.49
N LYS A 66 -4.35 -13.47 -23.47
CA LYS A 66 -3.66 -14.77 -23.61
C LYS A 66 -4.62 -15.95 -23.81
N LYS A 67 -5.84 -15.88 -23.27
CA LYS A 67 -6.85 -16.93 -23.47
C LYS A 67 -7.42 -16.91 -24.88
N THR A 68 -7.77 -15.74 -25.41
CA THR A 68 -8.29 -15.62 -26.79
C THR A 68 -7.28 -16.06 -27.84
N LYS A 69 -5.97 -15.80 -27.63
CA LYS A 69 -4.90 -16.21 -28.57
C LYS A 69 -4.52 -17.69 -28.52
N LYS A 70 -5.13 -18.49 -27.63
CA LYS A 70 -4.91 -19.95 -27.52
C LYS A 70 -6.04 -20.77 -28.15
N GLU A 71 -7.13 -20.11 -28.53
CA GLU A 71 -8.30 -20.73 -29.18
C GLU A 71 -8.32 -20.52 -30.72
N ASP A 72 -7.36 -19.73 -31.25
CA ASP A 72 -7.04 -19.60 -32.69
C ASP A 72 -5.80 -20.44 -33.04
#